data_AF-A0A2I0DVP5-F1
#
_entry.id   AF-A0A2I0DVP5-F1
#
_cell.length_a   1.000
_cell.length_b   1.000
_cell.length_c   1.000
_cell.angle_alpha   90.00
_cell.angle_beta   90.00
_cell.angle_gamma   90.00
#
_symmetry.space_group_name_H-M   'P 1'
#
loop_
_entity.id
_entity.type
_entity.pdbx_description
1 polymer ?
#
loop_
_entity_poly.entity_id
_entity_poly.type
_entity_poly.pdbx_seq_one_letter_code
_entity_poly.pdbx_strand_id
1 'polypeptide(L)'
;MTQAIDELLGEVSNVVSASKEQTTASQALAQDVAGKMGAIDQKVDEAKEDYQAFKDNADDRYQLSLSNNNNLSKLDLKHLDPDKFYAVVFYTPQMLELRFRRYVHDDVSNGGILDYFVRFQNWSAGGDFQFAVQEHHYYSNRAFVGKILGAATPYYSAVWLRGGWSYSLFMNGQVGSVPRIIEDDATVVENPYGTKDFYAVPIDALDSTVVANNYIRGA
;
A
#
# COMPACT_ATOMS: atom_id res chain seq x y z
N MET A 1 -88.28 14.90 -3.44
CA MET A 1 -87.54 13.70 -2.97
C MET A 1 -86.60 13.17 -4.05
N THR A 2 -87.02 13.12 -5.31
CA THR A 2 -86.22 12.65 -6.47
C THR A 2 -84.95 13.48 -6.75
N GLN A 3 -85.05 14.81 -6.70
CA GLN A 3 -83.93 15.70 -7.06
C GLN A 3 -82.72 15.60 -6.11
N ALA A 4 -82.95 15.40 -4.80
CA ALA A 4 -81.89 15.20 -3.81
C ALA A 4 -81.22 13.83 -3.93
N ILE A 5 -81.94 12.83 -4.44
CA ILE A 5 -81.38 11.50 -4.69
C ILE A 5 -80.48 11.54 -5.94
N ASP A 6 -80.90 12.25 -6.99
CA ASP A 6 -80.10 12.41 -8.21
C ASP A 6 -78.79 13.19 -7.93
N GLU A 7 -78.85 14.21 -7.08
CA GLU A 7 -77.67 15.00 -6.67
C GLU A 7 -76.69 14.15 -5.84
N LEU A 8 -77.21 13.36 -4.88
CA LEU A 8 -76.41 12.42 -4.09
C LEU A 8 -75.77 11.33 -4.97
N LEU A 9 -76.51 10.82 -5.97
CA LEU A 9 -75.96 9.84 -6.93
C LEU A 9 -74.84 10.44 -7.78
N GLY A 10 -74.94 11.72 -8.16
CA GLY A 10 -73.88 12.45 -8.84
C GLY A 10 -72.62 12.59 -7.99
N GLU A 11 -72.76 12.98 -6.72
CA GLU A 11 -71.64 13.09 -5.78
C GLU A 11 -70.97 11.74 -5.51
N VAL A 12 -71.75 10.67 -5.29
CA VAL A 12 -71.24 9.31 -5.09
C VAL A 12 -70.48 8.83 -6.34
N SER A 13 -71.00 9.09 -7.54
CA SER A 13 -70.31 8.75 -8.80
C SER A 13 -68.96 9.47 -8.93
N ASN A 14 -68.90 10.75 -8.54
CA ASN A 14 -67.66 11.53 -8.57
C ASN A 14 -66.64 10.97 -7.56
N VAL A 15 -67.07 10.64 -6.34
CA VAL A 15 -66.20 10.04 -5.31
C VAL A 15 -65.67 8.67 -5.76
N VAL A 16 -66.52 7.83 -6.36
CA VAL A 16 -66.09 6.52 -6.89
C VAL A 16 -65.06 6.69 -8.01
N SER A 17 -65.22 7.69 -8.86
CA SER A 17 -64.30 7.97 -9.96
C SER A 17 -62.94 8.45 -9.43
N ALA A 18 -62.94 9.41 -8.51
CA ALA A 18 -61.73 9.89 -7.84
C ALA A 18 -61.00 8.78 -7.05
N SER A 19 -61.74 7.90 -6.38
CA SER A 19 -61.17 6.75 -5.65
C SER A 19 -60.49 5.75 -6.58
N LYS A 20 -61.07 5.48 -7.77
CA LYS A 20 -60.46 4.63 -8.79
C LYS A 20 -59.18 5.24 -9.37
N GLU A 21 -59.19 6.55 -9.64
CA GLU A 21 -58.00 7.28 -10.11
C GLU A 21 -56.89 7.24 -9.06
N GLN A 22 -57.21 7.48 -7.78
CA GLN A 22 -56.25 7.42 -6.68
C GLN A 22 -55.65 6.02 -6.51
N THR A 23 -56.46 4.97 -6.64
CA THR A 23 -56.00 3.57 -6.57
C THR A 23 -55.04 3.25 -7.72
N THR A 24 -55.37 3.72 -8.93
CA THR A 24 -54.53 3.54 -10.13
C THR A 24 -53.20 4.27 -9.98
N ALA A 25 -53.23 5.52 -9.51
CA ALA A 25 -52.01 6.30 -9.24
C ALA A 25 -51.13 5.66 -8.17
N SER A 26 -51.73 5.09 -7.12
CA SER A 26 -51.01 4.40 -6.05
C SER A 26 -50.37 3.10 -6.53
N GLN A 27 -51.04 2.34 -7.40
CA GLN A 27 -50.47 1.14 -8.03
C GLN A 27 -49.32 1.49 -8.98
N ALA A 28 -49.46 2.55 -9.78
CA ALA A 28 -48.38 3.04 -10.64
C ALA A 28 -47.16 3.50 -9.83
N LEU A 29 -47.38 4.21 -8.72
CA LEU A 29 -46.30 4.61 -7.81
C LEU A 29 -45.62 3.40 -7.18
N ALA A 30 -46.38 2.39 -6.74
CA ALA A 30 -45.81 1.17 -6.17
C ALA A 30 -44.92 0.42 -7.18
N GLN A 31 -45.32 0.38 -8.46
CA GLN A 31 -44.51 -0.21 -9.52
C GLN A 31 -43.23 0.60 -9.80
N ASP A 32 -43.31 1.93 -9.82
CA ASP A 32 -42.13 2.80 -9.99
C ASP A 32 -41.15 2.65 -8.82
N VAL A 33 -41.66 2.58 -7.59
CA VAL A 33 -40.84 2.35 -6.39
C VAL A 33 -40.16 0.98 -6.45
N ALA A 34 -40.88 -0.08 -6.81
CA ALA A 34 -40.30 -1.42 -6.96
C ALA A 34 -39.20 -1.45 -8.04
N GLY A 35 -39.42 -0.79 -9.19
CA GLY A 35 -38.42 -0.66 -10.24
C GLY A 35 -37.17 0.08 -9.78
N LYS A 36 -37.35 1.18 -9.04
CA LYS A 36 -36.23 1.94 -8.46
C LYS A 36 -35.48 1.16 -7.39
N MET A 37 -36.18 0.38 -6.56
CA MET A 37 -35.54 -0.51 -5.58
C MET A 37 -34.66 -1.56 -6.26
N GLY A 38 -35.16 -2.22 -7.33
CA GLY A 38 -34.35 -3.18 -8.08
C GLY A 38 -33.10 -2.55 -8.71
N ALA A 39 -33.21 -1.33 -9.24
CA ALA A 39 -32.06 -0.59 -9.77
C ALA A 39 -31.04 -0.18 -8.68
N ILE A 40 -31.51 0.10 -7.45
CA ILE A 40 -30.65 0.38 -6.31
C ILE A 40 -29.90 -0.90 -5.89
N ASP A 41 -30.61 -2.02 -5.77
CA ASP A 41 -30.01 -3.31 -5.39
C ASP A 41 -28.90 -3.70 -6.38
N GLN A 42 -29.16 -3.56 -7.68
CA GLN A 42 -28.15 -3.81 -8.71
C GLN A 42 -26.91 -2.93 -8.53
N LYS A 43 -27.08 -1.62 -8.32
CA LYS A 43 -25.95 -0.71 -8.09
C LYS A 43 -25.18 -1.01 -6.81
N VAL A 44 -25.88 -1.46 -5.78
CA VAL A 44 -25.25 -1.86 -4.51
C VAL A 44 -24.40 -3.12 -4.71
N ASP A 45 -24.87 -4.09 -5.49
CA ASP A 45 -24.12 -5.30 -5.77
C ASP A 45 -22.90 -5.03 -6.66
N GLU A 46 -23.06 -4.22 -7.72
CA GLU A 46 -21.92 -3.74 -8.54
C GLU A 46 -20.86 -3.04 -7.68
N ALA A 47 -21.27 -2.15 -6.76
CA ALA A 47 -20.34 -1.46 -5.87
C ALA A 47 -19.63 -2.39 -4.88
N LYS A 48 -20.31 -3.46 -4.40
CA LYS A 48 -19.67 -4.48 -3.56
C LYS A 48 -18.63 -5.27 -4.34
N GLU A 49 -18.93 -5.65 -5.58
CA GLU A 49 -17.99 -6.35 -6.46
C GLU A 49 -16.77 -5.48 -6.76
N ASP A 50 -16.97 -4.22 -7.13
CA ASP A 50 -15.89 -3.26 -7.37
C ASP A 50 -15.02 -3.04 -6.12
N TYR A 51 -15.64 -2.92 -4.94
CA TYR A 51 -14.90 -2.79 -3.68
C TYR A 51 -14.09 -4.05 -3.36
N GLN A 52 -14.67 -5.23 -3.57
CA GLN A 52 -14.00 -6.50 -3.33
C GLN A 52 -12.82 -6.69 -4.31
N ALA A 53 -13.03 -6.40 -5.60
CA ALA A 53 -11.95 -6.39 -6.59
C ALA A 53 -10.87 -5.35 -6.27
N PHE A 54 -11.24 -4.16 -5.78
CA PHE A 54 -10.28 -3.16 -5.33
C PHE A 54 -9.46 -3.68 -4.15
N LYS A 55 -10.08 -4.36 -3.19
CA LYS A 55 -9.43 -4.90 -2.00
C LYS A 55 -8.48 -6.05 -2.36
N ASP A 56 -8.94 -6.97 -3.21
CA ASP A 56 -8.17 -8.16 -3.58
C ASP A 56 -6.96 -7.84 -4.47
N ASN A 57 -7.01 -6.74 -5.23
CA ASN A 57 -5.91 -6.26 -6.08
C ASN A 57 -5.00 -5.21 -5.40
N ALA A 58 -5.09 -5.02 -4.08
CA ALA A 58 -4.31 -4.00 -3.39
C ALA A 58 -2.79 -4.25 -3.48
N ASP A 59 -2.37 -5.50 -3.31
CA ASP A 59 -0.96 -5.91 -3.34
C ASP A 59 -0.39 -5.78 -4.75
N ASP A 60 -1.14 -6.19 -5.78
CA ASP A 60 -0.73 -6.06 -7.18
C ASP A 60 -0.56 -4.59 -7.59
N ARG A 61 -1.45 -3.69 -7.15
CA ARG A 61 -1.30 -2.25 -7.41
C ARG A 61 -0.10 -1.65 -6.69
N TYR A 62 0.16 -2.08 -5.45
CA TYR A 62 1.33 -1.67 -4.68
C TYR A 62 2.63 -2.16 -5.33
N GLN A 63 2.64 -3.39 -5.86
CA GLN A 63 3.78 -3.91 -6.61
C GLN A 63 3.97 -3.19 -7.94
N LEU A 64 2.88 -2.84 -8.65
CA LEU A 64 2.95 -2.14 -9.94
C LEU A 64 3.51 -0.72 -9.80
N SER A 65 3.09 0.04 -8.77
CA SER A 65 3.62 1.39 -8.50
C SER A 65 5.12 1.37 -8.16
N LEU A 66 5.61 0.27 -7.57
CA LEU A 66 7.00 0.01 -7.22
C LEU A 66 7.76 -0.84 -8.25
N SER A 67 7.27 -0.96 -9.49
CA SER A 67 7.93 -1.71 -10.57
C SER A 67 8.25 -0.86 -11.80
N ASN A 68 7.95 0.45 -11.78
CA ASN A 68 8.22 1.33 -12.90
C ASN A 68 9.70 1.76 -12.92
N ASN A 69 10.34 1.68 -14.09
CA ASN A 69 11.73 2.10 -14.28
C ASN A 69 11.98 3.59 -13.96
N ASN A 70 10.94 4.43 -14.00
CA ASN A 70 11.05 5.85 -13.66
C ASN A 70 11.39 6.09 -12.18
N ASN A 71 11.13 5.10 -11.32
CA ASN A 71 11.33 5.17 -9.87
C ASN A 71 12.50 4.28 -9.40
N LEU A 72 13.31 3.77 -10.33
CA LEU A 72 14.40 2.86 -10.07
C LEU A 72 15.71 3.62 -9.80
N SER A 73 16.33 3.30 -8.68
CA SER A 73 17.72 3.63 -8.35
C SER A 73 18.55 2.36 -8.23
N LYS A 74 19.79 2.38 -8.73
CA LYS A 74 20.73 1.27 -8.54
C LYS A 74 21.59 1.55 -7.32
N LEU A 75 21.61 0.61 -6.38
CA LEU A 75 22.50 0.63 -5.23
C LEU A 75 23.59 -0.39 -5.49
N ASP A 76 24.84 0.07 -5.54
CA ASP A 76 25.98 -0.83 -5.70
C ASP A 76 26.70 -1.01 -4.37
N LEU A 77 26.65 -2.23 -3.84
CA LEU A 77 27.36 -2.64 -2.64
C LEU A 77 28.32 -3.81 -2.97
N LYS A 78 28.62 -4.08 -4.25
CA LYS A 78 29.46 -5.22 -4.67
C LYS A 78 30.87 -5.16 -4.11
N HIS A 79 31.40 -3.97 -3.86
CA HIS A 79 32.73 -3.74 -3.29
C HIS A 79 32.80 -3.93 -1.77
N LEU A 80 31.66 -4.04 -1.09
CA LEU A 80 31.56 -4.12 0.36
C LEU A 80 31.61 -5.57 0.86
N ASP A 81 31.90 -5.74 2.15
CA ASP A 81 32.05 -7.05 2.79
C ASP A 81 30.75 -7.86 2.66
N PRO A 82 30.76 -9.02 1.98
CA PRO A 82 29.57 -9.85 1.86
C PRO A 82 29.14 -10.41 3.21
N ASP A 83 29.96 -10.35 4.26
CA ASP A 83 29.63 -10.78 5.61
C ASP A 83 28.86 -9.76 6.45
N LYS A 84 28.79 -8.51 6.01
CA LYS A 84 28.16 -7.41 6.76
C LYS A 84 26.94 -6.84 6.07
N PHE A 85 26.17 -6.04 6.81
CA PHE A 85 25.07 -5.24 6.30
C PHE A 85 25.37 -3.75 6.49
N TYR A 86 25.04 -2.95 5.49
CA TYR A 86 25.37 -1.54 5.38
C TYR A 86 24.11 -0.70 5.29
N ALA A 87 24.06 0.43 5.99
CA ALA A 87 22.87 1.25 6.06
C ALA A 87 22.65 1.99 4.74
N VAL A 88 21.46 1.86 4.17
CA VAL A 88 20.93 2.77 3.15
C VAL A 88 20.02 3.75 3.88
N VAL A 89 20.41 5.02 3.91
CA VAL A 89 19.72 6.06 4.69
C VAL A 89 18.84 6.94 3.82
N PHE A 90 17.68 7.32 4.35
CA PHE A 90 16.64 8.09 3.67
C PHE A 90 16.33 9.33 4.51
N TYR A 91 16.57 10.52 3.96
CA TYR A 91 16.34 11.78 4.67
C TYR A 91 14.85 12.14 4.65
N THR A 92 14.29 12.40 5.84
CA THR A 92 12.91 12.85 6.09
C THR A 92 11.87 12.17 5.18
N PRO A 93 11.78 10.82 5.16
CA PRO A 93 10.92 10.13 4.21
C PRO A 93 9.44 10.28 4.59
N GLN A 94 8.61 10.82 3.71
CA GLN A 94 7.17 11.01 3.94
C GLN A 94 6.36 10.08 3.05
N MET A 95 5.59 9.17 3.67
CA MET A 95 4.83 8.12 2.98
C MET A 95 5.68 7.41 1.91
N LEU A 96 6.91 7.03 2.27
CA LEU A 96 7.88 6.46 1.35
C LEU A 96 7.74 4.94 1.33
N GLU A 97 7.39 4.41 0.18
CA GLU A 97 7.31 3.00 -0.13
C GLU A 97 8.58 2.59 -0.86
N LEU A 98 9.23 1.52 -0.40
CA LEU A 98 10.48 1.02 -0.95
C LEU A 98 10.32 -0.44 -1.35
N ARG A 99 10.85 -0.78 -2.50
CA ARG A 99 11.09 -2.16 -2.91
C ARG A 99 12.56 -2.36 -3.23
N PHE A 100 13.20 -3.26 -2.53
CA PHE A 100 14.55 -3.72 -2.83
C PHE A 100 14.45 -5.03 -3.58
N ARG A 101 14.98 -5.03 -4.80
CA ARG A 101 15.07 -6.22 -5.65
C ARG A 101 16.52 -6.59 -5.90
N ARG A 102 16.83 -7.88 -5.80
CA ARG A 102 18.11 -8.46 -6.18
C ARG A 102 17.91 -9.78 -6.93
N TYR A 103 18.82 -10.11 -7.84
CA TYR A 103 18.91 -11.44 -8.44
C TYR A 103 19.85 -12.36 -7.62
N VAL A 104 19.45 -13.62 -7.48
CA VAL A 104 20.27 -14.68 -6.84
C VAL A 104 21.42 -15.06 -7.76
N HIS A 105 21.19 -15.05 -9.08
CA HIS A 105 22.17 -15.32 -10.12
C HIS A 105 22.34 -14.10 -11.03
N ASP A 106 23.59 -13.72 -11.32
CA ASP A 106 23.93 -12.72 -12.34
C ASP A 106 23.96 -13.34 -13.76
N ASP A 107 23.40 -14.55 -13.96
CA ASP A 107 23.40 -15.27 -15.22
C ASP A 107 22.14 -14.98 -16.09
N VAL A 108 22.22 -15.37 -17.37
CA VAL A 108 21.21 -15.09 -18.40
C VAL A 108 19.83 -15.68 -18.09
N SER A 109 19.72 -16.54 -17.07
CA SER A 109 18.49 -17.24 -16.71
C SER A 109 17.51 -16.39 -15.91
N ASN A 110 17.94 -15.25 -15.33
CA ASN A 110 17.16 -14.44 -14.37
C ASN A 110 16.52 -15.30 -13.26
N GLY A 111 17.10 -16.46 -12.93
CA GLY A 111 16.59 -17.37 -11.92
C GLY A 111 16.78 -16.82 -10.51
N GLY A 112 15.72 -16.88 -9.70
CA GLY A 112 15.73 -16.48 -8.30
C GLY A 112 15.75 -14.96 -8.12
N ILE A 113 14.58 -14.34 -7.97
CA ILE A 113 14.45 -12.93 -7.57
C ILE A 113 14.20 -12.86 -6.08
N LEU A 114 14.95 -12.02 -5.39
CA LEU A 114 14.74 -11.63 -4.00
C LEU A 114 14.11 -10.25 -3.99
N ASP A 115 12.93 -10.13 -3.40
CA ASP A 115 12.23 -8.86 -3.21
C ASP A 115 12.00 -8.59 -1.72
N TYR A 116 12.14 -7.33 -1.33
CA TYR A 116 11.84 -6.86 0.01
C TYR A 116 11.06 -5.54 -0.07
N PHE A 117 9.91 -5.48 0.59
CA PHE A 117 9.07 -4.29 0.63
C PHE A 117 9.10 -3.67 2.02
N VAL A 118 9.26 -2.35 2.06
CA VAL A 118 9.21 -1.56 3.30
C VAL A 118 8.38 -0.31 3.04
N ARG A 119 7.58 0.10 4.02
CA ARG A 119 6.96 1.42 4.01
C ARG A 119 7.42 2.22 5.23
N PHE A 120 7.88 3.43 4.99
CA PHE A 120 8.21 4.42 5.99
C PHE A 120 7.12 5.49 6.02
N GLN A 121 6.43 5.60 7.16
CA GLN A 121 5.52 6.71 7.41
C GLN A 121 6.12 7.65 8.43
N ASN A 122 6.30 8.90 8.03
CA ASN A 122 6.79 9.95 8.90
C ASN A 122 5.95 11.21 8.67
N TRP A 123 5.08 11.54 9.64
CA TRP A 123 4.28 12.76 9.61
C TRP A 123 5.00 13.98 10.19
N SER A 124 6.12 13.78 10.90
CA SER A 124 6.81 14.80 11.69
C SER A 124 8.28 15.00 11.32
N ALA A 125 8.75 14.41 10.22
CA ALA A 125 10.17 14.30 9.89
C ALA A 125 11.05 13.57 10.94
N GLY A 126 10.44 12.82 11.88
CA GLY A 126 11.06 11.83 12.76
C GLY A 126 10.01 11.13 13.63
N GLY A 127 9.83 9.80 13.48
CA GLY A 127 9.09 8.95 14.44
C GLY A 127 8.12 7.90 13.89
N ASP A 128 8.53 6.62 14.02
CA ASP A 128 7.79 5.49 14.61
C ASP A 128 6.52 4.86 14.02
N PHE A 129 6.34 4.86 12.70
CA PHE A 129 5.47 3.83 12.08
C PHE A 129 6.12 3.22 10.83
N GLN A 130 6.72 2.05 11.03
CA GLN A 130 7.27 1.23 9.95
C GLN A 130 6.64 -0.16 10.01
N PHE A 131 5.94 -0.51 8.94
CA PHE A 131 5.56 -1.88 8.66
C PHE A 131 6.37 -2.34 7.46
N ALA A 132 7.14 -3.39 7.66
CA ALA A 132 7.78 -4.14 6.59
C ALA A 132 6.88 -5.34 6.28
N VAL A 133 6.19 -5.31 5.15
CA VAL A 133 5.43 -6.47 4.68
C VAL A 133 6.36 -7.27 3.79
N GLN A 134 6.69 -8.48 4.24
CA GLN A 134 7.63 -9.32 3.52
C GLN A 134 6.90 -10.23 2.54
N GLU A 135 6.94 -9.86 1.27
CA GLU A 135 6.35 -10.63 0.19
C GLU A 135 7.45 -11.21 -0.69
N HIS A 136 7.80 -12.48 -0.38
CA HIS A 136 8.56 -13.48 -1.16
C HIS A 136 10.00 -13.82 -0.79
N HIS A 137 10.26 -15.13 -0.90
CA HIS A 137 11.47 -15.85 -0.56
C HIS A 137 11.83 -16.81 -1.70
N TYR A 138 13.08 -16.74 -2.17
CA TYR A 138 13.74 -17.85 -2.85
C TYR A 138 15.13 -18.06 -2.25
N TYR A 139 15.53 -19.32 -2.21
CA TYR A 139 16.54 -19.89 -1.32
C TYR A 139 17.94 -19.28 -1.49
N SER A 140 18.47 -18.72 -0.41
CA SER A 140 19.89 -18.69 -0.08
C SER A 140 19.95 -18.67 1.44
N ASN A 141 20.82 -19.47 2.08
CA ASN A 141 20.99 -19.56 3.54
C ASN A 141 21.40 -18.23 4.23
N ARG A 142 21.31 -17.10 3.54
CA ARG A 142 21.83 -15.80 3.94
C ARG A 142 20.79 -14.72 3.67
N ALA A 143 20.31 -14.08 4.74
CA ALA A 143 19.46 -12.91 4.65
C ALA A 143 20.20 -11.75 3.97
N PHE A 144 19.48 -10.98 3.14
CA PHE A 144 20.03 -9.81 2.45
C PHE A 144 19.60 -8.46 3.08
N VAL A 145 18.60 -8.48 3.97
CA VAL A 145 18.24 -7.34 4.83
C VAL A 145 18.62 -7.69 6.26
N GLY A 146 19.37 -6.80 6.90
CA GLY A 146 19.95 -7.01 8.23
C GLY A 146 19.17 -6.35 9.36
N LYS A 147 18.58 -5.17 9.09
CA LYS A 147 17.95 -4.30 10.08
C LYS A 147 17.12 -3.22 9.37
N ILE A 148 16.08 -2.74 10.05
CA ILE A 148 15.21 -1.65 9.56
C ILE A 148 14.90 -0.73 10.73
N LEU A 149 15.03 0.58 10.54
CA LEU A 149 14.72 1.57 11.58
C LEU A 149 13.91 2.78 11.09
N GLY A 150 12.86 3.06 11.88
CA GLY A 150 11.95 4.23 11.89
C GLY A 150 12.70 5.53 11.78
N ALA A 151 13.46 5.70 12.84
CA ALA A 151 14.36 6.79 13.10
C ALA A 151 15.73 6.14 13.35
N ALA A 152 16.50 5.92 12.28
CA ALA A 152 17.90 5.53 12.39
C ALA A 152 18.73 6.67 13.00
N THR A 153 18.37 7.90 12.66
CA THR A 153 18.81 9.15 13.27
C THR A 153 17.58 10.09 13.37
N PRO A 154 17.68 11.28 14.00
CA PRO A 154 16.53 12.17 14.16
C PRO A 154 15.75 12.45 12.86
N TYR A 155 16.46 12.66 11.74
CA TYR A 155 15.85 12.96 10.44
C TYR A 155 16.03 11.87 9.39
N TYR A 156 16.62 10.72 9.71
CA TYR A 156 16.79 9.63 8.73
C TYR A 156 16.12 8.33 9.18
N SER A 157 15.48 7.67 8.21
CA SER A 157 15.16 6.24 8.29
C SER A 157 16.24 5.44 7.57
N ALA A 158 16.40 4.15 7.91
CA ALA A 158 17.39 3.33 7.22
C ALA A 158 17.01 1.86 7.10
N VAL A 159 17.51 1.24 6.03
CA VAL A 159 17.48 -0.20 5.77
C VAL A 159 18.90 -0.70 5.61
N TRP A 160 19.29 -1.73 6.37
CA TRP A 160 20.61 -2.33 6.26
C TRP A 160 20.59 -3.46 5.22
N LEU A 161 21.34 -3.30 4.14
CA LEU A 161 21.45 -4.28 3.05
C LEU A 161 22.79 -5.00 3.09
N ARG A 162 22.82 -6.27 2.71
CA ARG A 162 24.05 -7.07 2.69
C ARG A 162 25.03 -6.53 1.66
N GLY A 163 26.31 -6.42 2.05
CA GLY A 163 27.41 -6.13 1.13
C GLY A 163 27.65 -7.26 0.12
N GLY A 164 28.51 -7.01 -0.86
CA GLY A 164 28.88 -7.96 -1.91
C GLY A 164 27.86 -8.09 -3.06
N TRP A 165 26.83 -7.25 -3.11
CA TRP A 165 25.75 -7.34 -4.10
C TRP A 165 25.28 -5.98 -4.60
N SER A 166 24.64 -5.94 -5.76
CA SER A 166 23.91 -4.75 -6.22
C SER A 166 22.41 -4.96 -6.08
N TYR A 167 21.68 -3.88 -5.83
CA TYR A 167 20.23 -3.89 -5.64
C TYR A 167 19.56 -2.89 -6.59
N SER A 168 18.38 -3.27 -7.06
CA SER A 168 17.42 -2.36 -7.64
C SER A 168 16.53 -1.83 -6.52
N LEU A 169 16.60 -0.54 -6.24
CA LEU A 169 15.74 0.16 -5.30
C LEU A 169 14.63 0.89 -6.07
N PHE A 170 13.38 0.50 -5.87
CA PHE A 170 12.24 1.25 -6.37
C PHE A 170 11.65 2.09 -5.23
N MET A 171 11.41 3.36 -5.49
CA MET A 171 10.90 4.31 -4.49
C MET A 171 9.62 4.99 -4.97
N ASN A 172 8.59 4.99 -4.13
CA ASN A 172 7.35 5.72 -4.38
C ASN A 172 7.00 6.54 -3.13
N GLY A 173 6.87 7.85 -3.26
CA GLY A 173 6.66 8.77 -2.14
C GLY A 173 7.70 9.89 -2.12
N GLN A 174 7.83 10.57 -0.98
CA GLN A 174 8.74 11.70 -0.83
C GLN A 174 9.95 11.35 0.03
N VAL A 175 11.13 11.76 -0.43
CA VAL A 175 12.39 11.70 0.30
C VAL A 175 13.12 13.02 0.11
N GLY A 176 13.69 13.56 1.19
CA GLY A 176 14.32 14.88 1.16
C GLY A 176 15.67 14.91 0.43
N SER A 177 16.28 13.76 0.21
CA SER A 177 17.54 13.63 -0.52
C SER A 177 17.67 12.25 -1.18
N VAL A 178 18.61 12.14 -2.12
CA VAL A 178 18.96 10.85 -2.73
C VAL A 178 19.45 9.90 -1.63
N PRO A 179 18.96 8.65 -1.57
CA PRO A 179 19.42 7.68 -0.59
C PRO A 179 20.94 7.49 -0.67
N ARG A 180 21.57 7.34 0.49
CA ARG A 180 23.03 7.15 0.57
C ARG A 180 23.36 5.85 1.27
N ILE A 181 24.45 5.22 0.84
CA ILE A 181 25.01 4.04 1.50
C ILE A 181 26.06 4.51 2.53
N ILE A 182 26.01 3.97 3.73
CA ILE A 182 26.98 4.22 4.80
C ILE A 182 27.90 3.00 4.86
N GLU A 183 29.14 3.20 4.40
CA GLU A 183 30.08 2.11 4.13
C GLU A 183 31.01 1.78 5.30
N ASP A 184 31.08 2.65 6.32
CA ASP A 184 31.94 2.50 7.49
C ASP A 184 31.26 3.03 8.76
N ASP A 185 31.91 2.79 9.90
CA ASP A 185 31.44 3.20 11.23
C ASP A 185 31.79 4.65 11.59
N ALA A 186 32.70 5.28 10.84
CA ALA A 186 33.18 6.63 11.09
C ALA A 186 32.35 7.70 10.35
N THR A 187 31.55 7.30 9.36
CA THR A 187 30.75 8.19 8.54
C THR A 187 29.60 8.77 9.35
N VAL A 188 29.67 10.08 9.61
CA VAL A 188 28.57 10.84 10.22
C VAL A 188 27.40 10.88 9.23
N VAL A 189 26.26 10.34 9.66
CA VAL A 189 25.01 10.35 8.89
C VAL A 189 24.31 11.68 9.05
N GLU A 190 24.25 12.16 10.29
CA GLU A 190 23.55 13.37 10.65
C GLU A 190 24.26 14.07 11.81
N ASN A 191 24.39 15.39 11.74
CA ASN A 191 24.76 16.21 12.88
C ASN A 191 23.80 17.41 12.95
N PRO A 192 22.63 17.25 13.60
CA PRO A 192 21.64 18.31 13.66
C PRO A 192 22.22 19.48 14.47
N TYR A 193 22.32 20.63 13.81
CA TYR A 193 22.74 21.89 14.41
C TYR A 193 24.17 21.89 15.00
N GLY A 194 25.05 20.97 14.58
CA GLY A 194 26.42 20.89 15.09
C GLY A 194 26.53 20.40 16.54
N THR A 195 25.46 19.81 17.08
CA THR A 195 25.36 19.46 18.51
C THR A 195 25.81 18.04 18.82
N LYS A 196 25.55 17.09 17.92
CA LYS A 196 25.82 15.68 18.15
C LYS A 196 25.91 14.94 16.83
N ASP A 197 26.97 14.14 16.66
CA ASP A 197 27.08 13.22 15.53
C ASP A 197 26.21 11.98 15.76
N PHE A 198 25.47 11.61 14.72
CA PHE A 198 24.69 10.38 14.64
C PHE A 198 25.24 9.51 13.51
N TYR A 199 25.22 8.20 13.75
CA TYR A 199 25.83 7.19 12.89
C TYR A 199 24.81 6.08 12.62
N ALA A 200 24.94 5.45 11.44
CA ALA A 200 24.20 4.24 11.07
C ALA A 200 25.21 3.16 10.68
N VAL A 201 25.91 2.64 11.68
CA VAL A 201 27.06 1.77 11.51
C VAL A 201 26.70 0.45 10.81
N PRO A 202 27.61 -0.13 10.02
CA PRO A 202 27.45 -1.48 9.50
C PRO A 202 27.26 -2.50 10.63
N ILE A 203 26.52 -3.58 10.35
CA ILE A 203 26.24 -4.65 11.32
C ILE A 203 26.59 -6.03 10.77
N ASP A 204 26.89 -6.94 11.69
CA ASP A 204 27.43 -8.26 11.36
C ASP A 204 26.37 -9.36 11.51
N ALA A 205 25.28 -9.04 12.20
CA ALA A 205 24.22 -9.97 12.57
C ALA A 205 22.84 -9.39 12.24
N LEU A 206 21.87 -10.29 12.06
CA LEU A 206 20.48 -9.91 11.88
C LEU A 206 19.94 -9.28 13.17
N ASP A 207 19.32 -8.13 13.04
CA ASP A 207 18.60 -7.46 14.11
C ASP A 207 17.21 -8.10 14.28
N SER A 208 16.72 -8.18 15.51
CA SER A 208 15.39 -8.72 15.83
C SER A 208 14.23 -7.99 15.14
N THR A 209 14.46 -6.78 14.63
CA THR A 209 13.51 -6.02 13.80
C THR A 209 13.22 -6.67 12.45
N VAL A 210 14.10 -7.57 11.98
CA VAL A 210 13.88 -8.34 10.75
C VAL A 210 13.34 -9.72 11.14
N VAL A 211 12.06 -9.94 10.85
CA VAL A 211 11.44 -11.26 11.06
C VAL A 211 12.06 -12.25 10.08
N ALA A 212 12.61 -13.36 10.59
CA ALA A 212 13.03 -14.47 9.76
C ALA A 212 11.80 -15.06 9.05
N ASN A 213 11.70 -14.88 7.74
CA ASN A 213 10.58 -15.43 7.00
C ASN A 213 10.92 -16.85 6.56
N ASN A 214 10.07 -17.81 6.90
CA ASN A 214 10.22 -19.20 6.45
C ASN A 214 9.23 -19.51 5.31
N TYR A 215 8.75 -18.49 4.60
CA TYR A 215 7.70 -18.65 3.60
C TYR A 215 8.24 -19.18 2.26
N ILE A 216 7.57 -20.18 1.70
CA ILE A 216 7.76 -20.67 0.33
C ILE A 216 6.53 -20.21 -0.44
N ARG A 217 6.66 -19.41 -1.51
CA ARG A 217 5.55 -19.20 -2.46
C ARG A 217 5.74 -20.17 -3.64
N GLY A 218 4.88 -21.18 -3.69
CA GLY A 218 4.88 -22.19 -4.74
C GLY A 218 4.72 -23.61 -4.19
N ALA A 219 3.49 -23.95 -3.81
CA ALA A 219 2.92 -25.27 -4.06
C ALA A 219 1.72 -25.06 -4.98
#